data_AF-Q6IWY4-F1
#
_entry.id   AF-Q6IWY4-F1
#
_cell.length_a   1.000
_cell.length_b   1.000
_cell.length_c   1.000
_cell.angle_alpha   90.00
_cell.angle_beta   90.00
_cell.angle_gamma   90.00
#
_symmetry.space_group_name_H-M   'P 1'
#
loop_
_entity.id
_entity.type
_entity.pdbx_description
1 polymer ?
#
loop_
_entity_poly.entity_id
_entity_poly.type
_entity_poly.pdbx_seq_one_letter_code
_entity_poly.pdbx_strand_id
1 'polypeptide(L)'
;MGRGRVQLKRIENKINRQVTFSKRRTGLLKKAHEISVLCDAEVALIVFSHKGKLFEYSTNACMEKILERHERYSYAERQLVATDLDSQGNWTLEYNRLKAKVELLQRNHRHYLGEDLDSVSLKELQNLEQQIDTALKLIRERKNHLMYQSISELQIKEKAIKEQNNMLVKQIKEKEKALAQPALWDQQDHGPNASSFLLPQPPLPCLNISYQEEDPEARRNYELDLTLEPIYSCHLGCFGT
;
A
#
# COMPACT_ATOMS: atom_id res chain seq x y z
N MET A 1 37.41 -5.60 52.52
CA MET A 1 37.17 -4.16 52.79
C MET A 1 35.66 -3.89 52.64
N GLY A 2 34.97 -3.57 53.73
CA GLY A 2 33.51 -3.38 53.72
C GLY A 2 33.07 -2.12 52.97
N ARG A 3 31.87 -2.15 52.37
CA ARG A 3 31.24 -0.96 51.76
C ARG A 3 30.74 -0.03 52.87
N GLY A 4 31.29 1.20 52.96
CA GLY A 4 30.77 2.24 53.85
C GLY A 4 29.42 2.80 53.39
N ARG A 5 28.63 3.33 54.33
CA ARG A 5 27.35 4.02 54.06
C ARG A 5 27.62 5.31 53.30
N VAL A 6 26.83 5.57 52.25
CA VAL A 6 26.95 6.77 51.40
C VAL A 6 25.67 7.62 51.56
N GLN A 7 25.81 8.94 51.65
CA GLN A 7 24.66 9.87 51.68
C GLN A 7 23.93 9.87 50.32
N LEU A 8 22.60 9.98 50.34
CA LEU A 8 21.78 10.04 49.12
C LEU A 8 21.76 11.48 48.56
N LYS A 9 22.88 11.89 47.97
CA LYS A 9 23.05 13.16 47.28
C LYS A 9 23.91 13.00 46.02
N ARG A 10 23.95 14.01 45.16
CA ARG A 10 24.81 14.01 43.97
C ARG A 10 26.28 13.82 44.39
N ILE A 11 26.98 12.90 43.73
CA ILE A 11 28.41 12.71 43.94
C ILE A 11 29.15 13.77 43.13
N GLU A 12 29.83 14.70 43.79
CA GLU A 12 30.52 15.81 43.13
C GLU A 12 31.74 15.34 42.32
N ASN A 13 32.57 14.49 42.91
CA ASN A 13 33.74 13.94 42.25
C ASN A 13 33.36 13.14 40.99
N LYS A 14 33.83 13.60 39.82
CA LYS A 14 33.50 13.04 38.51
C LYS A 14 33.91 11.56 38.36
N ILE A 15 35.09 11.18 38.88
CA ILE A 15 35.61 9.81 38.80
C ILE A 15 34.73 8.87 39.64
N ASN A 16 34.48 9.24 40.90
CA ASN A 16 33.65 8.45 41.81
C ASN A 16 32.22 8.32 41.30
N ARG A 17 31.67 9.40 40.72
CA ARG A 17 30.34 9.40 40.10
C ARG A 17 30.28 8.44 38.91
N GLN A 18 31.29 8.44 38.03
CA GLN A 18 31.35 7.53 36.89
C GLN A 18 31.44 6.05 37.34
N VAL A 19 32.32 5.75 38.28
CA VAL A 19 32.48 4.37 38.80
C VAL A 19 31.21 3.91 39.51
N THR A 20 30.58 4.79 40.28
CA THR A 20 29.33 4.48 40.99
C THR A 20 28.17 4.33 40.03
N PHE A 21 28.07 5.16 38.99
CA PHE A 21 27.08 5.00 37.92
C PHE A 21 27.19 3.62 37.28
N SER A 22 28.39 3.22 36.84
CA SER A 22 28.61 1.90 36.24
C SER A 22 28.18 0.77 37.18
N LYS A 23 28.59 0.82 38.46
CA LYS A 23 28.25 -0.22 39.45
C LYS A 23 26.75 -0.25 39.78
N ARG A 24 26.13 0.91 40.01
CA ARG A 24 24.69 1.00 40.36
C ARG A 24 23.80 0.65 39.19
N ARG A 25 24.12 1.10 37.98
CA ARG A 25 23.38 0.74 36.75
C ARG A 25 23.38 -0.78 36.55
N THR A 26 24.55 -1.42 36.66
CA THR A 26 24.63 -2.89 36.56
C THR A 26 23.84 -3.57 37.68
N GLY A 27 23.90 -3.06 38.90
CA GLY A 27 23.08 -3.59 40.01
C GLY A 27 21.57 -3.42 39.79
N LEU A 28 21.14 -2.29 39.24
CA LEU A 28 19.75 -2.02 38.92
C LEU A 28 19.24 -2.94 37.81
N LEU A 29 20.03 -3.14 36.76
CA LEU A 29 19.70 -4.09 35.69
C LEU A 29 19.52 -5.50 36.24
N LYS A 30 20.41 -5.96 37.13
CA LYS A 30 20.27 -7.28 37.78
C LYS A 30 18.95 -7.40 38.54
N LYS A 31 18.57 -6.36 39.30
CA LYS A 31 17.29 -6.35 40.02
C LYS A 31 16.07 -6.33 39.09
N ALA A 32 16.12 -5.55 38.02
CA ALA A 32 15.06 -5.52 37.01
C ALA A 32 14.88 -6.90 36.36
N HIS A 33 15.99 -7.59 36.08
CA HIS A 33 15.98 -8.96 35.57
C HIS A 33 15.42 -9.96 36.59
N GLU A 34 15.85 -9.88 37.86
CA GLU A 34 15.31 -10.71 38.94
C GLU A 34 13.78 -10.56 39.05
N ILE A 35 13.26 -9.33 39.06
CA ILE A 35 11.80 -9.08 39.11
C ILE A 35 11.10 -9.68 37.90
N SER A 36 11.67 -9.47 36.71
CA SER A 36 11.08 -9.98 35.47
C SER A 36 10.96 -11.49 35.48
N VAL A 37 11.98 -12.21 35.95
CA VAL A 37 11.99 -13.68 36.01
C VAL A 37 11.15 -14.22 37.16
N LEU A 38 11.25 -13.63 38.36
CA LEU A 38 10.58 -14.15 39.56
C LEU A 38 9.06 -13.91 39.54
N CYS A 39 8.62 -12.84 38.90
CA CYS A 39 7.22 -12.42 38.92
C CYS A 39 6.55 -12.46 37.54
N ASP A 40 7.21 -13.01 36.52
CA ASP A 40 6.75 -13.00 35.12
C ASP A 40 6.29 -11.60 34.67
N ALA A 41 7.08 -10.59 35.05
CA ALA A 41 6.77 -9.19 34.79
C ALA A 41 7.55 -8.69 33.57
N GLU A 42 6.88 -7.94 32.70
CA GLU A 42 7.55 -7.16 31.67
C GLU A 42 8.17 -5.90 32.29
N VAL A 43 9.49 -5.78 32.22
CA VAL A 43 10.23 -4.67 32.81
C VAL A 43 11.07 -3.98 31.72
N ALA A 44 10.97 -2.65 31.65
CA ALA A 44 11.84 -1.81 30.83
C ALA A 44 12.59 -0.81 31.72
N LEU A 45 13.86 -0.59 31.41
CA LEU A 45 14.73 0.36 32.10
C LEU A 45 15.49 1.19 31.07
N ILE A 46 15.37 2.51 31.17
CA ILE A 46 16.05 3.49 30.31
C ILE A 46 16.88 4.41 31.21
N VAL A 47 18.19 4.51 30.96
CA VAL A 47 19.11 5.32 31.76
C VAL A 47 20.01 6.16 30.86
N PHE A 48 19.87 7.47 30.93
CA PHE A 48 20.80 8.41 30.30
C PHE A 48 21.93 8.77 31.27
N SER A 49 23.17 8.62 30.82
CA SER A 49 24.31 9.16 31.57
C SER A 49 24.35 10.68 31.50
N HIS A 50 25.13 11.30 32.38
CA HIS A 50 25.35 12.76 32.35
C HIS A 50 26.01 13.27 31.05
N LYS A 51 26.52 12.37 30.20
CA LYS A 51 27.08 12.70 28.87
C LYS A 51 26.07 12.47 27.74
N GLY A 52 24.82 12.14 28.06
CA GLY A 52 23.77 11.82 27.07
C GLY A 52 23.81 10.39 26.53
N LYS A 53 24.79 9.56 26.91
CA LYS A 53 24.82 8.15 26.47
C LYS A 53 23.66 7.36 27.07
N LEU A 54 22.88 6.73 26.20
CA LEU A 54 21.76 5.84 26.51
C LEU A 54 22.25 4.45 26.96
N PHE A 55 21.61 3.92 27.99
CA PHE A 55 21.71 2.53 28.41
C PHE A 55 20.31 2.00 28.67
N GLU A 56 19.98 0.88 28.05
CA GLU A 56 18.64 0.31 28.10
C GLU A 56 18.64 -1.17 28.44
N TYR A 57 17.52 -1.63 28.98
CA TYR A 57 17.22 -3.02 29.26
C TYR A 57 15.72 -3.25 29.10
N SER A 58 15.33 -4.35 28.47
CA SER A 58 13.94 -4.78 28.34
C SER A 58 13.83 -6.30 28.51
N THR A 59 12.80 -6.76 29.18
CA THR A 59 12.38 -8.17 29.16
C THR A 59 12.10 -8.61 27.71
N ASN A 60 12.53 -9.83 27.35
CA ASN A 60 12.31 -10.43 26.02
C ASN A 60 12.85 -9.61 24.82
N ALA A 61 13.83 -8.73 25.07
CA ALA A 61 14.51 -7.90 24.06
C ALA A 61 13.58 -7.03 23.19
N CYS A 62 12.37 -6.69 23.67
CA CYS A 62 11.40 -5.92 22.91
C CYS A 62 10.97 -4.66 23.65
N MET A 63 11.86 -3.66 23.68
CA MET A 63 11.61 -2.34 24.27
C MET A 63 10.38 -1.66 23.67
N GLU A 64 10.25 -1.72 22.33
CA GLU A 64 9.16 -1.08 21.59
C GLU A 64 7.78 -1.53 22.08
N LYS A 65 7.57 -2.85 22.29
CA LYS A 65 6.29 -3.38 22.76
C LYS A 65 5.92 -2.89 24.17
N ILE A 66 6.89 -2.81 25.07
CA ILE A 66 6.66 -2.32 26.43
C ILE A 66 6.33 -0.83 26.40
N LEU A 67 7.05 -0.05 25.58
CA LEU A 67 6.79 1.39 25.41
C LEU A 67 5.43 1.65 24.76
N GLU A 68 5.08 0.91 23.73
CA GLU A 68 3.77 0.99 23.05
C GLU A 68 2.63 0.65 24.02
N ARG A 69 2.80 -0.41 24.83
CA ARG A 69 1.83 -0.78 25.87
C ARG A 69 1.70 0.34 26.91
N HIS A 70 2.81 0.88 27.39
CA HIS A 70 2.82 1.99 28.33
C HIS A 70 2.14 3.23 27.74
N GLU A 71 2.38 3.58 26.48
CA GLU A 71 1.75 4.71 25.81
C GLU A 71 0.22 4.53 25.72
N ARG A 72 -0.25 3.34 25.32
CA ARG A 72 -1.67 3.00 25.30
C ARG A 72 -2.33 3.12 26.67
N TYR A 73 -1.70 2.58 27.71
CA TYR A 73 -2.20 2.69 29.09
C TYR A 73 -2.19 4.13 29.59
N SER A 74 -1.10 4.86 29.39
CA SER A 74 -0.97 6.26 29.80
C SER A 74 -1.97 7.16 29.07
N TYR A 75 -2.29 6.86 27.81
CA TYR A 75 -3.33 7.56 27.05
C TYR A 75 -4.73 7.28 27.61
N ALA A 76 -5.06 6.02 27.90
CA ALA A 76 -6.33 5.64 28.51
C ALA A 76 -6.49 6.22 29.93
N GLU A 77 -5.43 6.20 30.74
CA GLU A 77 -5.40 6.82 32.07
C GLU A 77 -5.53 8.34 31.98
N ARG A 78 -4.85 8.98 31.02
CA ARG A 78 -5.01 10.43 30.77
C ARG A 78 -6.42 10.81 30.31
N GLN A 79 -7.16 9.94 29.62
CA GLN A 79 -8.57 10.19 29.31
C GLN A 79 -9.45 10.17 30.57
N LEU A 80 -9.10 9.38 31.58
CA LEU A 80 -9.81 9.32 32.87
C LEU A 80 -9.42 10.49 33.80
N VAL A 81 -8.18 10.97 33.71
CA VAL A 81 -7.64 12.10 34.52
C VAL A 81 -7.86 13.47 33.87
N ALA A 82 -8.38 13.53 32.63
CA ALA A 82 -8.66 14.77 31.90
C ALA A 82 -9.73 15.70 32.54
N THR A 83 -10.15 15.44 33.78
CA THR A 83 -10.92 16.37 34.59
C THR A 83 -10.04 17.43 35.29
N ASP A 84 -8.71 17.27 35.35
CA ASP A 84 -7.82 18.25 36.03
C ASP A 84 -6.79 18.92 35.09
N LEU A 85 -7.07 20.20 34.82
CA LEU A 85 -6.33 21.38 34.34
C LEU A 85 -4.90 21.34 33.71
N ASP A 86 -4.08 20.28 33.81
CA ASP A 86 -2.70 20.28 33.28
C ASP A 86 -2.56 19.65 31.87
N SER A 87 -3.65 19.16 31.28
CA SER A 87 -3.67 18.57 29.93
C SER A 87 -3.67 19.61 28.80
N GLN A 88 -4.11 20.84 29.07
CA GLN A 88 -4.33 21.87 28.06
C GLN A 88 -3.01 22.36 27.43
N GLY A 89 -1.92 22.49 28.21
CA GLY A 89 -0.62 22.95 27.71
C GLY A 89 0.05 21.97 26.73
N ASN A 90 -0.09 20.68 26.98
CA ASN A 90 0.49 19.63 26.13
C ASN A 90 -0.28 19.50 24.80
N TRP A 91 -1.61 19.48 24.84
CA TRP A 91 -2.44 19.48 23.63
C TRP A 91 -2.26 20.74 22.80
N THR A 92 -2.11 21.91 23.44
CA THR A 92 -1.86 23.17 22.74
C THR A 92 -0.51 23.14 22.00
N LEU A 93 0.55 22.61 22.62
CA LEU A 93 1.85 22.49 21.98
C LEU A 93 1.82 21.49 20.81
N GLU A 94 1.22 20.33 21.01
CA GLU A 94 1.08 19.30 19.98
C GLU A 94 0.23 19.77 18.80
N TYR A 95 -0.87 20.48 19.07
CA TYR A 95 -1.68 21.13 18.06
C TYR A 95 -0.88 22.17 17.27
N ASN A 96 -0.15 23.05 17.95
CA ASN A 96 0.68 24.06 17.29
C ASN A 96 1.78 23.42 16.42
N ARG A 97 2.40 22.35 16.89
CA ARG A 97 3.40 21.58 16.14
C ARG A 97 2.80 20.97 14.87
N LEU A 98 1.63 20.34 14.99
CA LEU A 98 0.93 19.73 13.86
C LEU A 98 0.48 20.79 12.86
N LYS A 99 -0.11 21.89 13.35
CA LYS A 99 -0.54 23.02 12.52
C LYS A 99 0.62 23.61 11.72
N ALA A 100 1.77 23.85 12.35
CA ALA A 100 2.96 24.33 11.65
C ALA A 100 3.43 23.35 10.54
N LYS A 101 3.31 22.04 10.78
CA LYS A 101 3.63 21.02 9.77
C LYS A 101 2.65 21.05 8.60
N VAL A 102 1.35 21.20 8.86
CA VAL A 102 0.33 21.32 7.82
C VAL A 102 0.56 22.58 6.98
N GLU A 103 0.80 23.72 7.62
CA GLU A 103 1.07 24.99 6.93
C GLU A 103 2.34 24.90 6.07
N LEU A 104 3.38 24.22 6.56
CA LEU A 104 4.60 23.97 5.78
C LEU A 104 4.32 23.11 4.54
N LEU A 105 3.58 22.01 4.70
CA LEU A 105 3.24 21.13 3.58
C LEU A 105 2.36 21.84 2.54
N GLN A 106 1.37 22.61 2.98
CA GLN A 106 0.52 23.42 2.10
C GLN A 106 1.30 24.49 1.36
N ARG A 107 2.25 25.16 2.03
CA ARG A 107 3.15 26.13 1.38
C ARG A 107 4.03 25.46 0.34
N ASN A 108 4.64 24.33 0.67
CA ASN A 108 5.46 23.58 -0.29
C ASN A 108 4.63 23.11 -1.50
N HIS A 109 3.40 22.65 -1.28
CA HIS A 109 2.49 22.27 -2.35
C HIS A 109 2.24 23.43 -3.33
N ARG A 110 1.92 24.62 -2.80
CA ARG A 110 1.78 25.85 -3.60
C ARG A 110 3.05 26.17 -4.39
N HIS A 111 4.23 26.09 -3.74
CA HIS A 111 5.50 26.29 -4.44
C HIS A 111 5.71 25.28 -5.58
N TYR A 112 5.39 23.99 -5.37
CA TYR A 112 5.48 22.97 -6.43
C TYR A 112 4.52 23.23 -7.59
N LEU A 113 3.40 23.93 -7.35
CA LEU A 113 2.45 24.38 -8.37
C LEU A 113 2.85 25.72 -9.02
N GLY A 114 3.94 26.34 -8.58
CA GLY A 114 4.41 27.62 -9.09
C GLY A 114 3.74 28.84 -8.45
N GLU A 115 3.05 28.67 -7.31
CA GLU A 115 2.35 29.73 -6.58
C GLU A 115 3.21 30.26 -5.40
N ASP A 116 2.95 31.50 -4.98
CA ASP A 116 3.57 32.18 -3.82
C ASP A 116 5.12 32.23 -3.82
N LEU A 117 5.72 32.35 -5.00
CA LEU A 117 7.18 32.33 -5.18
C LEU A 117 7.89 33.67 -4.91
N ASP A 118 7.14 34.77 -4.74
CA ASP A 118 7.70 36.13 -4.61
C ASP A 118 8.68 36.30 -3.44
N SER A 119 8.50 35.50 -2.38
CA SER A 119 9.32 35.55 -1.17
C SER A 119 10.42 34.49 -1.12
N VAL A 120 10.50 33.61 -2.12
CA VAL A 120 11.44 32.50 -2.17
C VAL A 120 12.79 32.99 -2.70
N SER A 121 13.89 32.63 -2.04
CA SER A 121 15.22 33.03 -2.49
C SER A 121 15.61 32.34 -3.79
N LEU A 122 16.47 32.96 -4.60
CA LEU A 122 16.94 32.39 -5.87
C LEU A 122 17.53 30.97 -5.70
N LYS A 123 18.25 30.73 -4.60
CA LYS A 123 18.83 29.42 -4.30
C LYS A 123 17.76 28.36 -4.01
N GLU A 124 16.71 28.74 -3.28
CA GLU A 124 15.58 27.85 -2.99
C GLU A 124 14.78 27.56 -4.25
N LEU A 125 14.62 28.57 -5.13
CA LEU A 125 13.94 28.40 -6.41
C LEU A 125 14.69 27.45 -7.36
N GLN A 126 16.02 27.58 -7.45
CA GLN A 126 16.86 26.63 -8.21
C GLN A 126 16.76 25.21 -7.67
N ASN A 127 16.73 25.06 -6.34
CA ASN A 127 16.56 23.75 -5.70
C ASN A 127 15.17 23.17 -5.97
N LEU A 128 14.13 24.01 -6.00
CA LEU A 128 12.76 23.62 -6.32
C LEU A 128 12.65 23.15 -7.78
N GLU A 129 13.21 23.91 -8.72
CA GLU A 129 13.29 23.57 -10.15
C GLU A 129 13.97 22.21 -10.34
N GLN A 130 15.15 22.02 -9.74
CA GLN A 130 15.89 20.75 -9.83
C GLN A 130 15.10 19.56 -9.28
N GLN A 131 14.36 19.75 -8.18
CA GLN A 131 13.50 18.72 -7.60
C GLN A 131 12.36 18.33 -8.56
N ILE A 132 11.68 19.32 -9.14
CA ILE A 132 10.56 19.10 -10.07
C ILE A 132 11.07 18.41 -11.34
N ASP A 133 12.18 18.86 -11.92
CA ASP A 133 12.78 18.25 -13.11
C ASP A 133 13.17 16.79 -12.89
N THR A 134 13.78 16.50 -11.74
CA THR A 134 14.15 15.13 -11.37
C THR A 134 12.92 14.25 -11.20
N ALA A 135 11.89 14.75 -10.50
CA ALA A 135 10.64 14.03 -10.31
C ALA A 135 9.92 13.78 -11.64
N LEU A 136 9.83 14.77 -12.52
CA LEU A 136 9.24 14.65 -13.85
C LEU A 136 9.96 13.62 -14.72
N LYS A 137 11.29 13.60 -14.68
CA LYS A 137 12.10 12.60 -15.38
C LYS A 137 11.77 11.19 -14.90
N LEU A 138 11.75 10.96 -13.59
CA LEU A 138 11.42 9.66 -12.99
C LEU A 138 9.98 9.22 -13.33
N ILE A 139 9.01 10.13 -13.26
CA ILE A 139 7.61 9.85 -13.62
C ILE A 139 7.51 9.43 -15.09
N ARG A 140 8.16 10.17 -16.00
CA ARG A 140 8.17 9.86 -17.44
C ARG A 140 8.83 8.51 -17.72
N GLU A 141 9.97 8.23 -17.10
CA GLU A 141 10.65 6.94 -17.20
C GLU A 141 9.75 5.79 -16.75
N ARG A 142 9.09 5.93 -15.59
CA ARG A 142 8.17 4.92 -15.07
C ARG A 142 6.96 4.73 -15.98
N LYS A 143 6.34 5.81 -16.45
CA LYS A 143 5.19 5.76 -17.37
C LYS A 143 5.56 5.07 -18.69
N ASN A 144 6.72 5.41 -19.26
CA ASN A 144 7.21 4.78 -20.48
C ASN A 144 7.47 3.29 -20.26
N HIS A 145 8.09 2.91 -19.15
CA HIS A 145 8.34 1.52 -18.81
C HIS A 145 7.04 0.70 -18.72
N LEU A 146 6.04 1.21 -17.99
CA LEU A 146 4.73 0.56 -17.88
C LEU A 146 4.02 0.46 -19.24
N MET A 147 4.12 1.49 -20.07
CA MET A 147 3.57 1.48 -21.43
C MET A 147 4.21 0.39 -22.29
N TYR A 148 5.54 0.28 -22.28
CA TYR A 148 6.25 -0.77 -23.04
C TYR A 148 5.90 -2.17 -22.54
N GLN A 149 5.77 -2.34 -21.23
CA GLN A 149 5.32 -3.60 -20.65
C GLN A 149 3.92 -3.98 -21.17
N SER A 150 2.97 -3.04 -21.14
CA SER A 150 1.61 -3.25 -21.65
C SER A 150 1.59 -3.60 -23.14
N ILE A 151 2.37 -2.89 -23.97
CA ILE A 151 2.50 -3.18 -25.41
C ILE A 151 3.02 -4.61 -25.62
N SER A 152 4.07 -5.01 -24.90
CA SER A 152 4.62 -6.36 -24.99
C SER A 152 3.61 -7.44 -24.62
N GLU A 153 2.86 -7.23 -23.52
CA GLU A 153 1.82 -8.16 -23.09
C GLU A 153 0.71 -8.31 -24.13
N LEU A 154 0.26 -7.20 -24.73
CA LEU A 154 -0.76 -7.20 -25.78
C LEU A 154 -0.27 -7.91 -27.05
N GLN A 155 0.98 -7.68 -27.47
CA GLN A 155 1.57 -8.36 -28.63
C GLN A 155 1.67 -9.88 -28.45
N ILE A 156 1.93 -10.34 -27.22
CA ILE A 156 1.93 -11.78 -26.90
C ILE A 156 0.51 -12.34 -27.04
N LYS A 157 -0.50 -11.65 -26.50
CA LYS A 157 -1.90 -12.06 -26.61
C LYS A 157 -2.38 -12.09 -28.06
N GLU A 158 -2.04 -11.08 -28.86
CA GLU A 158 -2.36 -11.01 -30.29
C GLU A 158 -1.82 -12.24 -31.03
N LYS A 159 -0.54 -12.59 -30.81
CA LYS A 159 0.08 -13.78 -31.41
C LYS A 159 -0.61 -15.07 -30.98
N ALA A 160 -0.94 -15.22 -29.71
CA ALA A 160 -1.61 -16.41 -29.19
C ALA A 160 -3.00 -16.60 -29.81
N ILE A 161 -3.80 -15.53 -29.88
CA ILE A 161 -5.14 -15.55 -30.50
C ILE A 161 -5.03 -15.86 -31.99
N LYS A 162 -4.05 -15.26 -32.69
CA LYS A 162 -3.83 -15.54 -34.11
C LYS A 162 -3.49 -17.01 -34.37
N GLU A 163 -2.69 -17.62 -33.51
CA GLU A 163 -2.36 -19.05 -33.62
C GLU A 163 -3.59 -19.94 -33.35
N GLN A 164 -4.38 -19.63 -32.32
CA GLN A 164 -5.64 -20.33 -32.05
C GLN A 164 -6.61 -20.24 -33.23
N ASN A 165 -6.77 -19.05 -33.82
CA ASN A 165 -7.61 -18.86 -35.00
C ASN A 165 -7.11 -19.67 -36.20
N ASN A 166 -5.79 -19.69 -36.45
CA ASN A 166 -5.22 -20.51 -37.52
C ASN A 166 -5.50 -22.01 -37.34
N MET A 167 -5.40 -22.50 -36.10
CA MET A 167 -5.71 -23.90 -35.76
C MET A 167 -7.19 -24.22 -35.96
N LEU A 168 -8.10 -23.35 -35.52
CA LEU A 168 -9.55 -23.52 -35.74
C LEU A 168 -9.89 -23.53 -37.23
N VAL A 169 -9.31 -22.64 -38.04
CA VAL A 169 -9.50 -22.62 -39.49
C VAL A 169 -9.05 -23.93 -40.14
N LYS A 170 -7.94 -24.53 -39.67
CA LYS A 170 -7.49 -25.85 -40.16
C LYS A 170 -8.51 -26.95 -39.80
N GLN A 171 -8.99 -26.97 -38.55
CA GLN A 171 -9.99 -27.95 -38.11
C GLN A 171 -11.31 -27.85 -38.88
N ILE A 172 -11.77 -26.64 -39.19
CA ILE A 172 -12.96 -26.42 -40.03
C ILE A 172 -12.74 -27.04 -41.41
N LYS A 173 -11.62 -26.75 -42.07
CA LYS A 173 -11.28 -27.31 -43.38
C LYS A 173 -11.19 -28.84 -43.37
N GLU A 174 -10.65 -29.43 -42.30
CA GLU A 174 -10.58 -30.88 -42.14
C GLU A 174 -11.97 -31.50 -41.97
N LYS A 175 -12.85 -30.89 -41.17
CA LYS A 175 -14.23 -31.35 -41.00
C LYS A 175 -15.07 -31.20 -42.28
N GLU A 176 -14.90 -30.10 -43.01
CA GLU A 176 -15.55 -29.91 -44.32
C GLU A 176 -15.13 -30.99 -45.33
N LYS A 177 -13.84 -31.34 -45.35
CA LYS A 177 -13.31 -32.44 -46.19
C LYS A 177 -13.82 -33.82 -45.75
N ALA A 178 -13.94 -34.06 -44.45
CA ALA A 178 -14.50 -35.30 -43.91
C ALA A 178 -15.99 -35.46 -44.23
N LEU A 179 -16.73 -34.35 -44.26
CA LEU A 179 -18.15 -34.33 -44.65
C LEU A 179 -18.35 -34.52 -46.18
N ALA A 180 -17.31 -34.25 -46.98
CA ALA A 180 -17.33 -34.30 -48.44
C ALA A 180 -16.81 -35.62 -49.06
N GLN A 181 -16.34 -36.59 -48.27
CA GLN A 181 -16.02 -37.95 -48.75
C GLN A 181 -17.13 -38.96 -48.39
N PRO A 182 -17.55 -39.87 -49.31
CA PRO A 182 -18.97 -40.03 -49.63
C PRO A 182 -19.70 -41.17 -48.91
N ALA A 183 -21.03 -40.99 -48.88
CA ALA A 183 -22.06 -42.03 -48.92
C ALA A 183 -21.86 -43.01 -50.12
N LEU A 184 -20.86 -43.89 -50.02
CA LEU A 184 -20.51 -44.91 -51.00
C LEU A 184 -20.62 -46.33 -50.42
N TRP A 185 -21.69 -46.64 -49.68
CA TRP A 185 -21.94 -47.99 -49.18
C TRP A 185 -23.43 -48.33 -49.13
N ASP A 186 -24.18 -48.07 -50.20
CA ASP A 186 -25.45 -48.80 -50.38
C ASP A 186 -25.86 -48.88 -51.85
N GLN A 187 -25.40 -49.96 -52.50
CA GLN A 187 -26.20 -50.63 -53.52
C GLN A 187 -25.65 -52.03 -53.81
N GLN A 188 -26.11 -52.99 -53.01
CA GLN A 188 -26.27 -54.38 -53.44
C GLN A 188 -27.28 -55.04 -52.48
N ASP A 189 -28.57 -55.01 -52.82
CA ASP A 189 -29.32 -56.26 -52.96
C ASP A 189 -30.70 -56.09 -53.61
N HIS A 190 -31.18 -57.19 -54.17
CA HIS A 190 -32.28 -57.36 -55.10
C HIS A 190 -33.71 -57.14 -54.56
N GLY A 191 -34.66 -56.84 -55.48
CA GLY A 191 -36.01 -57.44 -55.47
C GLY A 191 -37.19 -56.47 -55.24
N PRO A 192 -38.24 -56.49 -56.09
CA PRO A 192 -39.31 -55.49 -56.08
C PRO A 192 -40.46 -55.90 -55.15
N ASN A 193 -41.01 -54.97 -54.37
CA ASN A 193 -42.45 -55.01 -54.01
C ASN A 193 -42.96 -53.74 -53.33
N ALA A 194 -44.11 -53.29 -53.85
CA ALA A 194 -45.23 -52.62 -53.21
C ALA A 194 -45.01 -51.42 -52.25
N SER A 195 -45.51 -50.26 -52.71
CA SER A 195 -46.27 -49.21 -51.99
C SER A 195 -45.78 -48.70 -50.63
N SER A 196 -45.63 -47.37 -50.50
CA SER A 196 -46.42 -46.58 -49.52
C SER A 196 -46.10 -45.08 -49.54
N PHE A 197 -47.18 -44.30 -49.63
CA PHE A 197 -47.50 -43.07 -48.90
C PHE A 197 -46.43 -41.95 -48.68
N LEU A 198 -46.61 -40.89 -49.48
CA LEU A 198 -46.74 -39.46 -49.13
C LEU A 198 -46.25 -38.88 -47.78
N LEU A 199 -45.70 -37.65 -47.95
CA LEU A 199 -45.81 -36.41 -47.13
C LEU A 199 -44.64 -36.05 -46.17
N PRO A 200 -44.46 -34.76 -45.79
CA PRO A 200 -43.70 -33.76 -46.56
C PRO A 200 -42.60 -33.06 -45.72
N GLN A 201 -41.80 -32.23 -46.39
CA GLN A 201 -40.72 -31.39 -45.83
C GLN A 201 -41.10 -30.61 -44.56
N PRO A 202 -40.13 -30.40 -43.64
CA PRO A 202 -40.05 -29.22 -42.79
C PRO A 202 -38.93 -28.26 -43.24
N PRO A 203 -39.05 -26.95 -42.88
CA PRO A 203 -38.29 -25.87 -43.49
C PRO A 203 -36.93 -25.61 -42.82
N LEU A 204 -35.96 -25.16 -43.63
CA LEU A 204 -34.66 -24.64 -43.19
C LEU A 204 -34.83 -23.33 -42.39
N PRO A 205 -34.11 -23.11 -41.28
CA PRO A 205 -34.02 -21.80 -40.67
C PRO A 205 -32.97 -20.96 -41.40
N CYS A 206 -33.45 -19.93 -42.08
CA CYS A 206 -32.69 -18.82 -42.60
C CYS A 206 -32.16 -17.98 -41.42
N LEU A 207 -30.88 -17.59 -41.43
CA LEU A 207 -30.40 -16.46 -40.62
C LEU A 207 -30.02 -15.32 -41.55
N ASN A 208 -30.95 -14.37 -41.62
CA ASN A 208 -30.85 -13.10 -42.31
C ASN A 208 -29.63 -12.31 -41.80
N ILE A 209 -28.86 -11.80 -42.75
CA ILE A 209 -27.99 -10.65 -42.57
C ILE A 209 -28.90 -9.43 -42.45
N SER A 210 -29.09 -8.94 -41.23
CA SER A 210 -29.60 -7.59 -40.98
C SER A 210 -28.41 -6.67 -40.71
N TYR A 211 -28.16 -5.76 -41.64
CA TYR A 211 -27.47 -4.51 -41.32
C TYR A 211 -28.34 -3.76 -40.31
N GLN A 212 -27.78 -3.52 -39.13
CA GLN A 212 -28.33 -2.57 -38.17
C GLN A 212 -27.25 -1.52 -37.96
N GLU A 213 -27.44 -0.40 -38.65
CA GLU A 213 -26.82 0.88 -38.34
C GLU A 213 -27.29 1.37 -36.96
N GLU A 214 -26.39 2.12 -36.31
CA GLU A 214 -26.58 2.96 -35.10
C GLU A 214 -26.66 2.24 -33.74
N ASP A 215 -25.53 2.22 -33.02
CA ASP A 215 -25.42 2.86 -31.71
C ASP A 215 -23.97 3.36 -31.45
N PRO A 216 -23.71 4.68 -31.41
CA PRO A 216 -22.38 5.24 -31.17
C PRO A 216 -21.98 5.32 -29.68
N GLU A 217 -22.66 4.65 -28.74
CA GLU A 217 -22.33 4.77 -27.30
C GLU A 217 -21.20 3.86 -26.78
N ALA A 218 -20.72 2.88 -27.55
CA ALA A 218 -19.66 1.98 -27.07
C ALA A 218 -18.21 2.49 -27.28
N ARG A 219 -18.03 3.77 -27.68
CA ARG A 219 -16.71 4.36 -28.03
C ARG A 219 -16.11 5.33 -27.02
N ARG A 220 -16.60 5.40 -25.78
CA ARG A 220 -15.96 6.22 -24.73
C ARG A 220 -15.84 5.52 -23.38
N ASN A 221 -15.08 4.43 -23.32
CA ASN A 221 -14.55 3.89 -22.06
C ASN A 221 -13.03 3.60 -22.14
N TYR A 222 -12.30 4.43 -22.89
CA TYR A 222 -10.84 4.59 -22.75
C TYR A 222 -10.52 6.04 -22.42
N GLU A 223 -11.27 6.63 -21.50
CA GLU A 223 -10.75 7.74 -20.74
C GLU A 223 -9.85 7.10 -19.68
N LEU A 224 -8.54 7.17 -19.90
CA LEU A 224 -7.55 6.94 -18.85
C LEU A 224 -7.83 7.99 -17.79
N ASP A 225 -8.70 7.62 -16.84
CA ASP A 225 -8.92 8.39 -15.65
C ASP A 225 -7.62 8.42 -14.85
N LEU A 226 -6.86 9.49 -15.09
CA LEU A 226 -5.68 9.87 -14.33
C LEU A 226 -6.06 10.81 -13.18
N THR A 227 -7.34 10.82 -12.76
CA THR A 227 -7.65 11.36 -11.45
C THR A 227 -7.00 10.45 -10.42
N LEU A 228 -5.96 10.98 -9.78
CA LEU A 228 -5.53 10.49 -8.48
C LEU A 228 -6.71 10.73 -7.54
N GLU A 229 -7.62 9.75 -7.41
CA GLU A 229 -8.54 9.74 -6.28
C GLU A 229 -7.68 9.78 -5.01
N PRO A 230 -7.86 10.78 -4.13
CA PRO A 230 -7.16 10.81 -2.86
C PRO A 230 -7.60 9.58 -2.06
N ILE A 231 -6.63 8.78 -1.58
CA ILE A 231 -6.87 7.66 -0.65
C ILE A 231 -7.35 8.15 0.74
N TYR A 232 -7.84 9.39 0.84
CA TYR A 232 -8.40 9.97 2.04
C TYR A 232 -9.75 10.63 1.74
N SER A 233 -10.82 9.85 1.82
CA SER A 233 -12.15 10.38 2.12
C SER A 233 -12.19 10.88 3.56
N CYS A 234 -11.67 12.09 3.80
CA CYS A 234 -11.95 12.82 5.02
C CYS A 234 -13.37 13.37 4.95
N HIS A 235 -14.35 12.55 5.36
CA HIS A 235 -15.65 13.06 5.77
C HIS A 235 -15.46 13.91 7.04
N LEU A 236 -15.15 15.20 6.90
CA LEU A 236 -15.50 16.18 7.94
C LEU A 236 -16.99 16.46 7.79
N GLY A 237 -17.80 15.67 8.49
CA GLY A 237 -19.19 15.99 8.73
C GLY A 237 -19.30 17.33 9.45
N CYS A 238 -20.04 18.24 8.83
CA CYS A 238 -20.51 19.49 9.39
C CYS A 238 -21.14 19.27 10.78
N PHE A 239 -20.71 20.02 11.78
CA PHE A 239 -21.58 20.42 12.88
C PHE A 239 -21.92 21.89 12.65
N GLY A 240 -23.15 22.13 12.18
CA GLY A 240 -23.79 23.43 12.22
C GLY A 240 -24.47 23.65 13.57
N THR A 241 -24.46 24.92 13.97
CA THR A 241 -25.19 25.61 15.06
C THR A 241 -24.99 25.12 16.48
#